data_AF-A0A537M356-F1
#
_entry.id   AF-A0A537M356-F1
#
_cell.length_a   1.000
_cell.length_b   1.000
_cell.length_c   1.000
_cell.angle_alpha   90.00
_cell.angle_beta   90.00
_cell.angle_gamma   90.00
#
_symmetry.space_group_name_H-M   'P 1'
#
loop_
_entity.id
_entity.type
_entity.pdbx_description
1 polymer ?
#
loop_
_entity_poly.entity_id
_entity_poly.type
_entity_poly.pdbx_seq_one_letter_code
_entity_poly.pdbx_strand_id
1 'polypeptide(L)'
;MMDTGARQEDVQQARAQVAQAEAGLALIQVQLRDSTIYAPFAGTITQRNVEPGEVVSSSGSQSSLFVLSQVDDVYVEFIVPAQHRAELQQSQVAQMAVDG
;
A
#
# COMPACT_ATOMS: atom_id res chain seq x y z
N MET A 1 -33.83 -27.47 -43.04
CA MET A 1 -33.20 -27.76 -41.73
C MET A 1 -31.76 -27.30 -41.83
N MET A 2 -31.49 -26.06 -41.42
CA MET A 2 -30.13 -25.53 -41.25
C MET A 2 -29.98 -25.32 -39.76
N ASP A 3 -28.99 -25.99 -39.18
CA ASP A 3 -28.72 -26.01 -37.75
C ASP A 3 -28.55 -24.58 -37.22
N THR A 4 -29.46 -24.21 -36.33
CA THR A 4 -29.49 -22.93 -35.63
C THR A 4 -28.45 -22.94 -34.51
N GLY A 5 -27.17 -23.07 -34.87
CA GLY A 5 -26.04 -22.90 -33.96
C GLY A 5 -25.39 -21.56 -34.20
N ALA A 6 -25.26 -20.72 -33.16
CA ALA A 6 -24.44 -19.52 -33.24
C ALA A 6 -23.04 -19.92 -33.74
N ARG A 7 -22.54 -19.25 -34.79
CA ARG A 7 -21.22 -19.56 -35.35
C ARG A 7 -20.19 -19.42 -34.24
N GLN A 8 -19.19 -20.31 -34.21
CA GLN A 8 -18.19 -20.29 -33.13
C GLN A 8 -17.51 -18.93 -33.02
N GLU A 9 -17.34 -18.20 -34.13
CA GLU A 9 -16.82 -16.84 -34.13
C GLU A 9 -17.73 -15.85 -33.38
N ASP A 10 -19.05 -15.95 -33.57
CA ASP A 10 -20.04 -15.09 -32.90
C ASP A 10 -20.01 -15.33 -31.36
N VAL A 11 -19.87 -16.59 -30.94
CA VAL A 11 -19.72 -16.96 -29.52
C VAL A 11 -18.41 -16.46 -28.93
N GLN A 12 -17.30 -16.58 -29.67
CA GLN A 12 -15.99 -16.10 -29.22
C GLN A 12 -15.94 -14.57 -29.14
N GLN A 13 -16.58 -13.86 -30.07
CA GLN A 13 -16.71 -12.41 -30.03
C GLN A 13 -17.54 -11.95 -28.84
N ALA A 14 -18.69 -12.60 -28.58
CA ALA A 14 -19.52 -12.30 -27.41
C ALA A 14 -18.75 -12.55 -26.10
N ARG A 15 -17.98 -13.64 -26.00
CA ARG A 15 -17.11 -13.92 -24.85
C ARG A 15 -16.04 -12.86 -24.65
N ALA A 16 -15.40 -12.39 -25.72
CA ALA A 16 -14.41 -11.32 -25.65
C ALA A 16 -15.03 -10.00 -25.16
N GLN A 17 -16.24 -9.66 -25.61
CA GLN A 17 -16.97 -8.48 -25.13
C GLN A 17 -17.32 -8.59 -23.64
N VAL A 18 -17.75 -9.76 -23.19
CA VAL A 18 -18.01 -10.03 -21.77
C VAL A 18 -16.72 -9.86 -20.96
N ALA A 19 -15.62 -10.48 -21.38
CA ALA A 19 -14.34 -10.37 -20.69
C ALA A 19 -13.84 -8.91 -20.62
N GLN A 20 -14.05 -8.12 -21.67
CA GLN A 20 -13.72 -6.69 -21.67
C GLN A 20 -14.60 -5.91 -20.68
N ALA A 21 -15.90 -6.19 -20.65
CA ALA A 21 -16.83 -5.56 -19.71
C ALA A 21 -16.51 -5.93 -18.26
N GLU A 22 -16.15 -7.19 -17.99
CA GLU A 22 -15.72 -7.67 -16.67
C GLU A 22 -14.42 -7.00 -16.23
N ALA A 23 -13.44 -6.85 -17.12
CA ALA A 23 -12.21 -6.12 -16.81
C ALA A 23 -12.48 -4.63 -16.50
N GLY A 24 -13.41 -4.00 -17.23
CA GLY A 24 -13.86 -2.63 -16.95
C GLY A 24 -14.54 -2.52 -15.58
N LEU A 25 -15.39 -3.48 -15.23
CA LEU A 25 -16.04 -3.54 -13.93
C LEU A 25 -15.01 -3.70 -12.81
N ALA A 26 -14.05 -4.62 -12.96
CA ALA A 26 -13.00 -4.84 -11.97
C ALA A 26 -12.16 -3.58 -11.74
N LEU A 27 -11.84 -2.82 -12.79
CA LEU A 27 -11.12 -1.56 -12.67
C LEU A 27 -11.90 -0.53 -11.86
N ILE A 28 -13.21 -0.36 -12.15
CA ILE A 28 -14.06 0.58 -11.42
C ILE A 28 -14.23 0.16 -9.96
N GLN A 29 -14.34 -1.14 -9.69
CA GLN A 29 -14.40 -1.66 -8.32
C GLN A 29 -13.13 -1.35 -7.52
N VAL A 30 -11.95 -1.46 -8.14
CA VAL A 30 -10.68 -1.06 -7.53
C VAL A 30 -10.66 0.43 -7.24
N GLN A 31 -11.04 1.27 -8.20
CA GLN A 31 -11.11 2.73 -7.99
C GLN A 31 -12.08 3.12 -6.87
N LEU A 32 -13.22 2.43 -6.78
CA LEU A 32 -14.19 2.64 -5.71
C LEU A 32 -13.62 2.23 -4.35
N ARG A 33 -12.91 1.10 -4.28
CA ARG A 33 -12.24 0.68 -3.03
C ARG A 33 -11.19 1.69 -2.62
N ASP A 34 -10.38 2.16 -3.57
CA ASP A 34 -9.29 3.10 -3.31
C ASP A 34 -9.80 4.52 -2.94
N SER A 35 -11.11 4.80 -3.09
CA SER A 35 -11.74 6.03 -2.57
C SER A 35 -11.80 6.10 -1.05
N THR A 36 -11.72 4.95 -0.37
CA THR A 36 -11.69 4.86 1.09
C THR A 36 -10.33 4.33 1.53
N ILE A 37 -9.59 5.15 2.28
CA ILE A 37 -8.24 4.81 2.71
C ILE A 37 -8.32 4.16 4.09
N TYR A 38 -7.82 2.93 4.18
CA TYR A 38 -7.72 2.16 5.41
C TYR A 38 -6.29 2.15 5.94
N ALA A 39 -6.12 2.04 7.25
CA ALA A 39 -4.82 1.82 7.86
C ALA A 39 -4.29 0.42 7.46
N PRO A 40 -3.04 0.30 6.98
CA PRO A 40 -2.48 -0.99 6.58
C PRO A 40 -2.14 -1.90 7.78
N PHE A 41 -1.99 -1.33 8.99
CA PHE A 41 -1.69 -2.04 10.23
C PHE A 41 -2.20 -1.26 11.44
N ALA A 42 -2.16 -1.87 12.63
CA ALA A 42 -2.51 -1.21 13.89
C ALA A 42 -1.36 -0.31 14.37
N GLY A 43 -1.65 0.95 14.71
CA GLY A 43 -0.64 1.90 15.16
C GLY A 43 -1.26 3.26 15.47
N THR A 44 -0.42 4.26 15.64
CA THR A 44 -0.82 5.63 15.97
C THR A 44 -0.49 6.58 14.83
N ILE A 45 -1.44 7.43 14.44
CA ILE A 45 -1.20 8.48 13.45
C ILE A 45 -0.32 9.56 14.09
N THR A 46 0.90 9.72 13.59
CA THR A 46 1.86 10.71 14.08
C THR A 46 1.80 12.03 13.30
N GLN A 47 1.35 11.97 12.04
CA GLN A 47 1.22 13.15 11.21
C GLN A 47 0.02 13.05 10.28
N ARG A 48 -0.68 14.17 10.11
CA ARG A 48 -1.79 14.35 9.16
C ARG A 48 -1.42 15.51 8.23
N ASN A 49 -1.31 15.19 6.94
CA ASN A 49 -0.80 16.13 5.92
C ASN A 49 -1.91 16.75 5.07
N VAL A 50 -3.18 16.42 5.32
CA VAL A 50 -4.30 16.87 4.49
C VAL A 50 -5.52 17.27 5.31
N GLU A 51 -6.23 18.29 4.83
CA GLU A 51 -7.47 18.79 5.42
C GLU A 51 -8.72 18.41 4.60
N PRO A 52 -9.92 18.37 5.21
CA PRO A 52 -11.14 18.03 4.48
C PRO A 52 -11.44 19.10 3.45
N GLY A 53 -11.69 18.70 2.21
CA GLY A 53 -11.90 19.60 1.08
C GLY A 53 -10.63 19.93 0.28
N GLU A 54 -9.47 19.47 0.73
CA GLU A 54 -8.22 19.57 -0.03
C GLU A 54 -8.19 18.56 -1.18
N VAL A 55 -7.73 19.00 -2.35
CA VAL A 55 -7.59 18.15 -3.53
C VAL A 55 -6.26 17.39 -3.44
N VAL A 56 -6.35 16.07 -3.32
CA VAL A 56 -5.19 15.19 -3.24
C VAL A 56 -4.93 14.51 -4.59
N SER A 57 -3.67 14.31 -4.94
CA SER A 57 -3.26 13.64 -6.18
C SER A 57 -2.32 12.49 -5.89
N SER A 58 -2.54 11.36 -6.56
CA SER A 58 -1.67 10.18 -6.47
C SER A 58 -0.32 10.37 -7.17
N SER A 59 -0.17 11.42 -7.99
CA SER A 59 1.01 11.63 -8.85
C SER A 59 1.97 12.72 -8.36
N GLY A 60 1.76 13.29 -7.17
CA GLY A 60 2.56 14.42 -6.65
C GLY A 60 3.50 14.05 -5.49
N SER A 61 4.48 14.93 -5.23
CA SER A 61 5.45 14.81 -4.12
C SER A 61 4.82 14.89 -2.71
N GLN A 62 3.52 15.19 -2.59
CA GLN A 62 2.74 15.13 -1.35
C GLN A 62 1.68 14.02 -1.40
N SER A 63 2.10 12.80 -1.76
CA SER A 63 1.23 11.62 -1.81
C SER A 63 0.92 11.01 -0.44
N SER A 64 1.66 11.39 0.61
CA SER A 64 1.46 10.88 1.97
C SER A 64 0.40 11.70 2.70
N LEU A 65 -0.82 11.17 2.82
CA LEU A 65 -1.91 11.84 3.54
C LEU A 65 -1.75 11.75 5.06
N PHE A 66 -1.29 10.60 5.55
CA PHE A 66 -1.11 10.29 6.96
C PHE A 66 0.19 9.52 7.17
N VAL A 67 0.86 9.78 8.29
CA VAL A 67 1.99 8.97 8.75
C VAL A 67 1.50 8.14 9.92
N LEU A 68 1.60 6.83 9.78
CA LEU A 68 1.20 5.85 10.80
C LEU A 68 2.47 5.20 11.36
N SER A 69 2.62 5.24 12.68
CA SER A 69 3.76 4.61 13.38
C SER A 69 3.27 3.49 14.28
N GLN A 70 3.95 2.35 14.22
CA GLN A 70 3.76 1.25 15.17
C GLN A 70 4.68 1.51 16.37
N VAL A 71 4.11 1.54 17.58
CA VAL A 71 4.84 1.94 18.80
C VAL A 71 5.33 0.72 19.60
N ASP A 72 4.89 -0.50 19.23
CA ASP A 72 5.23 -1.72 19.97
C ASP A 72 6.71 -2.10 19.83
N ASP A 73 7.31 -1.85 18.66
CA ASP A 73 8.71 -2.15 18.36
C ASP A 73 9.50 -0.86 18.15
N VAL A 74 10.25 -0.45 19.18
CA VAL A 74 11.13 0.72 19.12
C VAL A 74 12.53 0.30 18.72
N TYR A 75 12.98 0.76 17.56
CA TYR A 75 14.36 0.59 17.09
C TYR A 75 15.19 1.82 17.43
N VAL A 76 16.40 1.61 17.92
CA VAL A 76 17.37 2.67 18.15
C VAL A 76 18.55 2.47 17.22
N GLU A 77 18.83 3.49 16.42
CA GLU A 77 20.03 3.58 15.60
C GLU A 77 21.07 4.46 16.31
N PHE A 78 22.29 3.96 16.46
CA PHE A 78 23.43 4.73 16.95
C PHE A 78 24.64 4.47 16.07
N ILE A 79 25.43 5.53 15.86
CA ILE A 79 26.61 5.47 15.01
C ILE A 79 27.80 5.05 15.86
N VAL A 80 28.44 3.93 15.51
CA VAL A 80 29.66 3.46 16.17
C VAL A 80 30.88 3.81 15.33
N PRO A 81 31.90 4.49 15.89
CA PRO A 81 33.15 4.74 15.18
C PRO A 81 33.81 3.44 14.72
N ALA A 82 34.41 3.44 13.52
CA ALA A 82 34.97 2.24 12.90
C ALA A 82 36.01 1.49 13.76
N GLN A 83 36.73 2.20 14.63
CA GLN A 83 37.71 1.64 15.56
C GLN A 83 37.10 0.65 16.57
N HIS A 84 35.81 0.80 16.91
CA HIS A 84 35.10 -0.09 17.84
C HIS A 84 34.31 -1.19 17.12
N ARG A 85 34.40 -1.29 15.79
CA ARG A 85 33.63 -2.30 15.01
C ARG A 85 34.00 -3.74 15.37
N ALA A 86 35.25 -4.00 15.71
CA ALA A 86 35.72 -5.34 16.08
C ALA A 86 35.18 -5.83 17.44
N GLU A 87 34.71 -4.91 18.28
CA GLU A 87 34.22 -5.17 19.63
C GLU A 87 32.71 -5.46 19.68
N LEU A 88 31.99 -5.20 18.58
CA LEU A 88 30.55 -5.43 18.47
C LEU A 88 30.24 -6.86 18.04
N GLN A 89 29.32 -7.50 18.76
CA GLN A 89 28.79 -8.82 18.41
C GLN A 89 27.28 -8.76 18.20
N GLN A 90 26.79 -9.55 17.24
CA GLN A 90 25.36 -9.74 17.05
C GLN A 90 24.76 -10.33 18.34
N SER A 91 23.61 -9.82 18.77
CA SER A 91 22.93 -10.19 20.03
C SER A 91 23.61 -9.70 21.32
N GLN A 92 24.52 -8.73 21.25
CA GLN A 92 25.04 -8.06 22.44
C GLN A 92 23.92 -7.26 23.15
N VAL A 93 23.81 -7.41 24.47
CA VAL A 93 22.85 -6.67 25.28
C VAL A 93 23.33 -5.22 25.42
N ALA A 94 22.54 -4.27 24.93
CA ALA A 94 22.76 -2.85 25.13
C ALA A 94 21.81 -2.32 26.22
N GLN A 95 22.32 -1.49 27.13
CA GLN A 95 21.50 -0.74 28.07
C GLN A 95 21.30 0.67 27.53
N MET A 96 20.06 1.11 27.53
CA MET A 96 19.68 2.44 27.06
C MET A 96 18.92 3.16 28.16
N ALA A 97 19.34 4.38 28.44
CA ALA A 97 18.62 5.31 29.30
C ALA A 97 18.04 6.42 28.42
N VAL A 98 16.80 6.81 28.68
CA VAL A 98 16.17 7.99 28.07
C VAL A 98 16.34 9.13 29.07
N ASP A 99 17.01 10.20 28.67
CA ASP A 99 17.10 11.41 29.48
C ASP A 99 15.74 12.13 29.46
N GLY A 100 15.24 12.49 30.64
CA GLY A 100 13.93 13.14 30.85
C GLY A 100 13.98 14.66 30.82
#